data_AF-A0A7J4MBA2-F1
#
_entry.id   AF-A0A7J4MBA2-F1
#
_cell.length_a   1.000
_cell.length_b   1.000
_cell.length_c   1.000
_cell.angle_alpha   90.00
_cell.angle_beta   90.00
_cell.angle_gamma   90.00
#
_symmetry.space_group_name_H-M   'P 1'
#
loop_
_entity.id
_entity.type
_entity.pdbx_description
1 polymer ?
#
loop_
_entity_poly.entity_id
_entity_poly.type
_entity_poly.pdbx_seq_one_letter_code
_entity_poly.pdbx_strand_id
1 'polypeptide(L)'
;MRTLAMLLTAMMLTLPLAGCLGAEEEAPEAPTSTVWDFERPELTWYHLPDAVDAWGNDSMVFEGRNAPFHAMGTYYGIGMSTFE
;
A
#
# COMPACT_ATOMS: atom_id res chain seq x y z
N MET A 1 -52.80 22.45 -14.90
CA MET A 1 -51.67 22.54 -15.85
C MET A 1 -50.48 23.34 -15.30
N ARG A 2 -50.66 24.55 -14.74
CA ARG A 2 -49.54 25.36 -14.15
C ARG A 2 -48.77 24.67 -13.01
N THR A 3 -49.46 24.02 -12.09
CA THR A 3 -48.85 23.31 -10.95
C THR A 3 -48.02 22.11 -11.38
N LEU A 4 -48.50 21.35 -12.38
CA LEU A 4 -47.77 20.23 -12.98
C LEU A 4 -46.50 20.70 -13.68
N ALA A 5 -46.57 21.83 -14.40
CA ALA A 5 -45.40 22.43 -15.05
C ALA A 5 -44.34 22.91 -14.05
N MET A 6 -44.75 23.48 -12.91
CA MET A 6 -43.84 23.89 -11.83
C MET A 6 -43.17 22.70 -11.15
N LEU A 7 -43.92 21.61 -10.91
CA LEU A 7 -43.37 20.39 -10.33
C LEU A 7 -42.30 19.78 -11.25
N LEU A 8 -42.58 19.73 -12.55
CA LEU A 8 -41.66 19.15 -13.53
C LEU A 8 -40.37 19.96 -13.67
N THR A 9 -40.47 21.30 -13.62
CA THR A 9 -39.29 22.18 -13.65
C THR A 9 -38.45 22.06 -12.38
N ALA A 10 -39.09 21.99 -11.21
CA ALA A 10 -38.38 21.76 -9.95
C ALA A 10 -37.62 20.43 -9.96
N MET A 11 -38.24 19.37 -10.49
CA MET A 11 -37.61 18.05 -10.61
C MET A 11 -36.40 18.08 -11.57
N MET A 12 -36.53 18.75 -12.72
CA MET A 12 -35.43 18.90 -13.67
C MET A 12 -34.25 19.69 -13.11
N LEU A 13 -34.51 20.63 -12.20
CA LEU A 13 -33.47 21.45 -11.57
C LEU A 13 -32.73 20.72 -10.45
N THR A 14 -33.37 19.82 -9.71
CA THR A 14 -32.76 19.19 -8.51
C THR A 14 -32.03 17.88 -8.79
N LEU A 15 -32.38 17.17 -9.88
CA LEU A 15 -31.71 15.94 -10.30
C LEU A 15 -30.17 16.05 -10.46
N PRO A 16 -29.61 17.11 -11.07
CA PRO A 16 -28.15 17.24 -11.20
C PRO A 16 -27.44 17.56 -9.87
N LEU A 17 -28.15 17.99 -8.81
CA LEU A 17 -27.53 18.29 -7.51
C LEU A 17 -27.29 17.04 -6.65
N ALA A 18 -27.96 15.91 -6.95
CA ALA A 18 -27.84 14.68 -6.18
C ALA A 18 -26.41 14.10 -6.18
N GLY A 19 -25.61 14.40 -7.22
CA GLY A 19 -24.20 14.01 -7.30
C GLY A 19 -23.21 15.05 -6.73
N CYS A 20 -23.66 16.25 -6.38
CA CYS A 20 -22.79 17.34 -5.92
C CYS A 20 -22.86 17.58 -4.40
N LEU A 21 -23.96 17.16 -3.74
CA LEU A 21 -24.13 17.23 -2.28
C LEU A 21 -23.91 15.88 -1.57
N GLY A 22 -23.40 14.87 -2.29
CA GLY A 22 -22.98 13.62 -1.67
C GLY A 22 -21.73 13.83 -0.83
N ALA A 23 -21.69 13.28 0.38
CA ALA A 23 -20.42 13.15 1.09
C ALA A 23 -19.48 12.32 0.21
N GLU A 24 -18.27 12.82 0.00
CA GLU A 24 -17.19 12.02 -0.59
C GLU A 24 -17.08 10.76 0.28
N GLU A 25 -17.38 9.59 -0.29
CA GLU A 25 -17.02 8.35 0.37
C GLU A 25 -15.50 8.37 0.50
N GLU A 26 -15.02 8.42 1.74
CA GLU A 26 -13.59 8.36 2.03
C GLU A 26 -13.09 7.06 1.45
N ALA A 27 -12.42 7.16 0.29
CA ALA A 27 -11.88 6.01 -0.40
C ALA A 27 -11.01 5.27 0.62
N PRO A 28 -11.17 3.94 0.79
CA PRO A 28 -10.32 3.21 1.71
C PRO A 28 -8.88 3.49 1.31
N GLU A 29 -8.08 3.97 2.26
CA GLU A 29 -6.65 4.18 2.04
C GLU A 29 -6.10 2.90 1.43
N ALA A 30 -5.61 3.00 0.19
CA ALA A 30 -4.98 1.87 -0.45
C ALA A 30 -3.86 1.40 0.48
N PRO A 31 -3.76 0.11 0.81
CA PRO A 31 -2.64 -0.37 1.61
C PRO A 31 -1.37 0.08 0.90
N THR A 32 -0.52 0.80 1.63
CA THR A 32 0.80 1.20 1.11
C THR A 32 1.46 -0.08 0.63
N SER A 33 1.69 -0.18 -0.69
CA SER A 33 2.30 -1.36 -1.28
C SER A 33 3.72 -1.48 -0.74
N THR A 34 3.88 -2.27 0.31
CA THR A 34 5.18 -2.58 0.87
C THR A 34 5.84 -3.66 0.02
N VAL A 35 7.17 -3.59 -0.11
CA VAL A 35 7.97 -4.65 -0.74
C VAL A 35 8.10 -5.90 0.14
N TRP A 36 7.64 -5.81 1.39
CA TRP A 36 7.66 -6.87 2.40
C TRP A 36 6.36 -7.66 2.37
N ASP A 37 5.98 -8.18 1.20
CA ASP A 37 4.71 -8.88 0.95
C ASP A 37 4.74 -10.40 1.27
N PHE A 38 5.77 -10.84 1.99
CA PHE A 38 6.01 -12.24 2.33
C PHE A 38 6.33 -12.42 3.82
N GLU A 39 6.20 -13.65 4.32
CA GLU A 39 6.59 -14.00 5.69
C GLU A 39 8.12 -14.13 5.80
N ARG A 40 8.73 -13.50 6.81
CA ARG A 40 10.16 -13.65 7.10
C ARG A 40 10.41 -14.92 7.92
N PRO A 41 11.22 -15.88 7.42
CA PRO A 41 11.66 -17.00 8.23
C PRO A 41 12.46 -16.53 9.47
N GLU A 42 12.32 -17.22 10.60
CA GLU A 42 12.95 -16.82 11.88
C GLU A 42 14.47 -16.63 11.82
N LEU A 43 15.15 -17.41 10.97
CA LEU A 43 16.61 -17.41 10.82
C LEU A 43 17.10 -16.56 9.64
N THR A 44 16.21 -15.81 8.99
CA THR A 44 16.56 -14.92 7.87
C THR A 44 16.62 -13.48 8.38
N TRP A 45 17.72 -12.78 8.07
CA TRP A 45 17.89 -11.37 8.39
C TRP A 45 18.21 -10.55 7.14
N TYR A 46 17.35 -9.58 6.84
CA TYR A 46 17.57 -8.59 5.79
C TYR A 46 18.21 -7.36 6.42
N HIS A 47 19.36 -6.92 5.90
CA HIS A 47 20.07 -5.78 6.46
C HIS A 47 20.60 -4.85 5.36
N LEU A 48 20.72 -3.58 5.71
CA LEU A 48 21.48 -2.58 4.96
C LEU A 48 22.97 -2.67 5.34
N PRO A 49 23.87 -1.90 4.71
CA PRO A 49 25.22 -1.72 5.22
C PRO A 49 25.23 -1.35 6.71
N ASP A 50 26.34 -1.64 7.39
CA ASP A 50 26.52 -1.37 8.82
C ASP A 50 25.56 -2.11 9.76
N ALA A 51 25.06 -3.29 9.35
CA ALA A 51 24.22 -4.16 10.18
C ALA A 51 22.91 -3.50 10.63
N VAL A 52 22.36 -2.58 9.82
CA VAL A 52 21.07 -1.95 10.08
C VAL A 52 19.93 -2.83 9.57
N ASP A 53 18.93 -3.11 10.41
CA ASP A 53 17.76 -3.91 10.02
C ASP A 53 16.98 -3.24 8.89
N ALA A 54 16.79 -3.96 7.79
CA ALA A 54 16.02 -3.50 6.64
C ALA A 54 14.55 -3.91 6.72
N TRP A 55 14.21 -4.89 7.55
CA TRP A 55 12.87 -5.49 7.57
C TRP A 55 11.78 -4.50 7.95
N GLY A 56 10.74 -4.39 7.12
CA GLY A 56 9.61 -3.48 7.37
C GLY A 56 9.97 -2.00 7.21
N ASN A 57 11.15 -1.69 6.67
CA ASN A 57 11.51 -0.32 6.35
C ASN A 57 10.78 0.09 5.06
N ASP A 58 9.88 1.07 5.16
CA ASP A 58 9.19 1.67 4.01
C ASP A 58 9.71 3.08 3.68
N SER A 59 10.73 3.57 4.41
CA SER A 59 11.32 4.91 4.18
C SER A 59 12.29 4.97 2.99
N MET A 60 12.64 3.81 2.44
CA MET A 60 13.59 3.66 1.34
C MET A 60 12.92 3.00 0.14
N VAL A 61 13.43 3.32 -1.05
CA VAL A 61 12.97 2.69 -2.30
C VAL A 61 13.75 1.40 -2.52
N PHE A 62 13.04 0.27 -2.42
CA PHE A 62 13.58 -1.06 -2.65
C PHE A 62 13.21 -1.55 -4.04
N GLU A 63 14.12 -1.38 -5.02
CA GLU A 63 13.88 -1.72 -6.42
C GLU A 63 15.07 -2.44 -7.07
N GLY A 64 14.81 -3.12 -8.19
CA GLY A 64 15.82 -3.79 -9.00
C GLY A 64 16.61 -4.83 -8.21
N ARG A 65 17.94 -4.65 -8.12
CA ARG A 65 18.83 -5.57 -7.39
C ARG A 65 18.72 -5.47 -5.86
N ASN A 66 18.11 -4.40 -5.37
CA ASN A 66 17.92 -4.17 -3.95
C ASN A 66 16.50 -4.54 -3.50
N ALA A 67 15.64 -5.03 -4.40
CA ALA A 67 14.31 -5.50 -4.05
C ALA A 67 14.43 -6.76 -3.16
N PRO A 68 13.78 -6.76 -1.98
CA PRO A 68 13.68 -7.95 -1.15
C PRO A 68 13.01 -9.10 -1.90
N PHE A 69 13.51 -10.30 -1.65
CA PHE A 69 12.91 -11.53 -2.14
C PHE A 69 12.94 -12.56 -1.02
N HIS A 70 11.93 -13.43 -0.98
CA HIS A 70 11.87 -14.49 0.02
C HIS A 70 13.11 -15.39 -0.06
N ALA A 71 13.98 -15.29 0.94
CA ALA A 71 15.20 -16.07 1.08
C ALA A 71 15.05 -17.12 2.19
N MET A 72 15.26 -18.39 1.83
CA MET A 72 15.37 -19.51 2.77
C MET A 72 16.75 -20.14 2.60
N GLY A 73 17.60 -19.97 3.61
CA GLY A 73 18.95 -20.52 3.62
C GLY A 73 19.14 -21.49 4.78
N THR A 74 19.75 -22.64 4.53
CA THR A 74 20.38 -23.46 5.57
C THR A 74 21.81 -22.98 5.75
N TYR A 75 22.01 -21.95 6.58
CA TYR A 75 23.35 -21.50 6.89
C TYR A 75 24.03 -22.49 7.85
N TYR A 76 24.95 -23.29 7.32
CA TYR A 76 25.93 -24.02 8.14
C TYR A 76 27.10 -23.09 8.42
N GLY A 77 27.12 -22.48 9.60
CA GLY A 77 28.23 -21.64 10.04
C GLY A 77 29.53 -22.45 10.11
N ILE A 78 30.51 -22.11 9.26
CA ILE A 78 31.85 -22.71 9.25
C ILE A 78 32.83 -22.04 10.23
N GLY A 79 32.34 -21.18 11.12
CA GLY A 79 33.17 -20.46 12.10
C GLY A 79 34.03 -19.33 11.51
N MET A 80 33.76 -18.92 10.26
CA MET A 80 34.37 -17.75 9.61
C MET A 80 33.28 -16.78 9.20
N SER A 81 33.53 -15.47 9.32
CA SER A 81 32.65 -14.46 8.71
C SER A 81 32.71 -14.63 7.19
N THR A 82 31.61 -15.09 6.60
CA THR A 82 31.48 -15.22 5.14
C THR A 82 30.72 -14.06 4.53
N PHE A 83 30.45 -13.00 5.30
CA PHE A 83 29.73 -11.82 4.84
C PHE A 83 30.42 -10.55 5.33
N GLU A 84 31.26 -10.00 4.46
CA GLU A 84 31.54 -8.59 4.21
C GLU A 84 31.87 -8.43 2.72
#